data_AF-A0AA88ULV1-F1
#
_entry.id   AF-A0AA88ULV1-F1
#
_cell.length_a   1.000
_cell.length_b   1.000
_cell.length_c   1.000
_cell.angle_alpha   90.00
_cell.angle_beta   90.00
_cell.angle_gamma   90.00
#
_symmetry.space_group_name_H-M   'P 1'
#
loop_
_entity.id
_entity.type
_entity.pdbx_description
1 polymer ?
#
loop_
_entity_poly.entity_id
_entity_poly.type
_entity_poly.pdbx_seq_one_letter_code
_entity_poly.pdbx_strand_id
1 'polypeptide(L)'
;MVSYLTRKEIEVKLPRPTRVKNKTAAPIQITAEQILREARKLQEAEIRPRPRQKITDPAELADYRLRKRYEYEVRRARLNKSAWVKYAKWEASQKDFNRARSVWERALDVDYGDHAMWLKYADFEMKNKFVNHARNVWNRAVTLLPRVDQLWYKYIHMEEILGNVGGARQIFERWMSWEPGQRAWLSYIKFELRYDEIERARAIFERLVVCQPKVSAWIRFAKFEVKNGEIGRARGCYERAIDKFAADEEEAETLFVAFAEFEEKCRETERARCIYKFALDHIPRGQAEHLYRMFVGFEKRHGDREGIEDAIVGRTTFQYEYEEVDAVIIFVGARRGGKSVSKADFNFGFWYGDPEAAISSW
;
A
#
# COMPACT_ATOMS: atom_id res chain seq x y z
N MET A 1 -90.93 -35.68 13.08
CA MET A 1 -90.89 -34.32 13.68
C MET A 1 -90.21 -33.40 12.69
N VAL A 2 -90.99 -32.47 12.12
CA VAL A 2 -90.52 -31.48 11.15
C VAL A 2 -89.76 -30.40 11.92
N SER A 3 -88.44 -30.32 11.76
CA SER A 3 -87.62 -29.26 12.35
C SER A 3 -87.70 -28.02 11.46
N TYR A 4 -88.33 -26.98 11.98
CA TYR A 4 -88.48 -25.67 11.35
C TYR A 4 -87.12 -24.99 11.19
N LEU A 5 -86.78 -24.57 9.95
CA LEU A 5 -85.64 -23.67 9.72
C LEU A 5 -85.85 -22.35 10.46
N THR A 6 -84.79 -21.85 11.09
CA THR A 6 -84.83 -20.59 11.83
C THR A 6 -84.82 -19.40 10.87
N ARG A 7 -85.47 -18.27 11.22
CA ARG A 7 -85.56 -17.07 10.36
C ARG A 7 -84.21 -16.53 9.84
N LYS A 8 -83.08 -16.87 10.48
CA LYS A 8 -81.72 -16.52 10.04
C LYS A 8 -81.24 -17.32 8.82
N GLU A 9 -81.82 -18.48 8.55
CA GLU A 9 -81.43 -19.36 7.44
C GLU A 9 -82.18 -19.05 6.14
N ILE A 10 -83.24 -18.22 6.21
CA ILE A 10 -84.04 -17.77 5.06
C ILE A 10 -83.63 -16.34 4.60
N GLU A 11 -82.66 -15.72 5.27
CA GLU A 11 -82.09 -14.44 4.82
C GLU A 11 -81.21 -14.67 3.58
N VAL A 12 -81.83 -14.54 2.40
CA VAL A 12 -81.12 -14.35 1.14
C VAL A 12 -80.31 -13.07 1.27
N LYS A 13 -79.00 -13.19 1.53
CA LYS A 13 -78.06 -12.06 1.40
C LYS A 13 -78.06 -11.65 -0.06
N LEU A 14 -78.91 -10.70 -0.41
CA LEU A 14 -78.89 -10.02 -1.70
C LEU A 14 -77.44 -9.57 -1.96
N PRO A 15 -76.89 -9.80 -3.16
CA PRO A 15 -75.55 -9.33 -3.48
C PRO A 15 -75.48 -7.84 -3.16
N ARG A 16 -74.48 -7.44 -2.35
CA ARG A 16 -74.33 -6.03 -1.96
C ARG A 16 -74.37 -5.20 -3.25
N PRO A 17 -75.24 -4.18 -3.35
CA PRO A 17 -75.34 -3.37 -4.56
C PRO A 17 -73.93 -2.93 -4.93
N THR A 18 -73.52 -3.22 -6.16
CA THR A 18 -72.17 -2.90 -6.64
C THR A 18 -71.99 -1.40 -6.49
N ARG A 19 -71.19 -0.99 -5.50
CA ARG A 19 -70.96 0.42 -5.22
C ARG A 19 -70.46 1.05 -6.50
N VAL A 20 -71.23 2.00 -7.06
CA VAL A 20 -70.85 2.71 -8.27
C VAL A 20 -69.48 3.33 -8.00
N LYS A 21 -68.45 2.83 -8.70
CA LYS A 21 -67.09 3.32 -8.54
C LYS A 21 -67.00 4.66 -9.23
N ASN A 22 -66.66 5.70 -8.46
CA ASN A 22 -66.35 6.99 -9.06
C ASN A 22 -65.07 6.83 -9.91
N LYS A 23 -65.13 7.17 -11.20
CA LYS A 23 -64.03 7.08 -12.17
C LYS A 23 -63.31 8.43 -12.37
N THR A 24 -63.66 9.46 -11.59
CA THR A 24 -62.92 10.73 -11.62
C THR A 24 -61.44 10.49 -11.27
N ALA A 25 -60.54 11.25 -11.89
CA ALA A 25 -59.12 11.16 -11.61
C ALA A 25 -58.84 11.34 -10.12
N ALA A 26 -58.03 10.46 -9.54
CA ALA A 26 -57.61 10.58 -8.14
C ALA A 26 -56.72 11.84 -7.98
N PRO A 27 -56.89 12.61 -6.89
CA PRO A 27 -56.08 13.81 -6.65
C PRO A 27 -54.61 13.50 -6.41
N ILE A 28 -54.30 12.28 -5.95
CA ILE A 28 -52.94 11.79 -5.71
C ILE A 28 -52.74 10.54 -6.55
N GLN A 29 -51.76 10.58 -7.43
CA GLN A 29 -51.35 9.42 -8.22
C GLN A 29 -50.37 8.59 -7.39
N ILE A 30 -50.60 7.28 -7.33
CA ILE A 30 -49.72 6.37 -6.60
C ILE A 30 -48.39 6.31 -7.34
N THR A 31 -47.31 6.73 -6.69
CA THR A 31 -45.96 6.68 -7.27
C THR A 31 -45.26 5.36 -6.92
N ALA A 32 -44.27 4.98 -7.73
CA ALA A 32 -43.44 3.80 -7.45
C ALA A 32 -42.74 3.90 -6.08
N GLU A 33 -42.33 5.11 -5.67
CA GLU A 33 -41.74 5.36 -4.35
C GLU A 33 -42.71 5.02 -3.21
N GLN A 34 -43.98 5.41 -3.36
CA GLN A 34 -45.00 5.15 -2.33
C GLN A 34 -45.22 3.64 -2.14
N ILE A 35 -45.27 2.89 -3.24
CA ILE A 35 -45.41 1.42 -3.21
C ILE A 35 -44.18 0.78 -2.54
N LEU A 36 -42.97 1.20 -2.89
CA LEU A 36 -41.74 0.66 -2.29
C LEU A 36 -41.61 1.00 -0.80
N ARG A 37 -42.04 2.20 -0.40
CA ARG A 37 -42.06 2.63 1.01
C ARG A 37 -43.06 1.83 1.83
N GLU A 38 -44.27 1.61 1.31
CA GLU A 38 -45.29 0.80 1.97
C GLU A 38 -44.89 -0.67 2.02
N ALA A 39 -44.33 -1.22 0.93
CA ALA A 39 -43.81 -2.58 0.89
C ALA A 39 -42.72 -2.80 1.95
N ARG A 40 -41.77 -1.86 2.09
CA ARG A 40 -40.72 -1.95 3.12
C ARG A 40 -41.27 -1.83 4.54
N LYS A 41 -42.33 -1.04 4.76
CA LYS A 41 -43.00 -0.92 6.08
C LYS A 41 -43.76 -2.19 6.45
N LEU A 42 -44.37 -2.84 5.47
CA LEU A 42 -45.14 -4.07 5.64
C LEU A 42 -44.26 -5.32 5.62
N GLN A 43 -43.02 -5.22 5.14
CA GLN A 43 -42.06 -6.31 5.18
C GLN A 43 -41.79 -6.70 6.64
N GLU A 44 -42.40 -7.80 7.08
CA GLU A 44 -42.03 -8.44 8.33
C GLU A 44 -40.53 -8.76 8.27
N ALA A 45 -39.80 -8.52 9.37
CA ALA A 45 -38.41 -8.91 9.44
C ALA A 45 -38.32 -10.42 9.15
N GLU A 46 -37.60 -10.79 8.09
CA GLU A 46 -37.45 -12.16 7.61
C GLU A 46 -36.96 -13.13 8.71
N ILE A 47 -36.29 -12.58 9.72
CA ILE A 47 -35.84 -13.30 10.91
C ILE A 47 -36.32 -12.53 12.15
N ARG A 48 -37.33 -13.08 12.85
CA ARG A 48 -37.68 -12.60 14.19
C ARG A 48 -36.53 -12.94 15.15
N PRO A 49 -35.97 -11.97 15.90
CA PRO A 49 -34.89 -12.27 16.83
C PRO A 49 -35.39 -13.25 17.90
N ARG A 50 -34.55 -14.23 18.26
CA ARG A 50 -34.88 -15.18 19.33
C ARG A 50 -35.14 -14.42 20.65
N PRO A 51 -36.07 -14.90 21.50
CA PRO A 51 -36.33 -14.27 22.79
C PRO A 51 -35.06 -14.24 23.63
N ARG A 52 -34.86 -13.15 24.37
CA ARG A 52 -33.70 -13.00 25.28
C ARG A 52 -33.85 -13.96 26.46
N GLN A 53 -33.10 -15.06 26.44
CA GLN A 53 -33.01 -16.01 27.56
C GLN A 53 -31.84 -15.63 28.47
N LYS A 54 -32.07 -15.54 29.78
CA LYS A 54 -31.00 -15.42 30.78
C LYS A 54 -30.57 -16.85 31.16
N ILE A 55 -29.26 -17.07 31.24
CA ILE A 55 -28.67 -18.37 31.60
C ILE A 55 -28.39 -18.33 33.11
N THR A 56 -28.97 -19.23 33.88
CA THR A 56 -28.77 -19.28 35.34
C THR A 56 -27.81 -20.38 35.75
N ASP A 57 -27.85 -21.52 35.07
CA ASP A 57 -27.15 -22.72 35.54
C ASP A 57 -25.93 -23.09 34.66
N PRO A 58 -24.88 -23.72 35.23
CA PRO A 58 -23.75 -24.24 34.46
C PRO A 58 -24.16 -25.27 33.38
N ALA A 59 -25.21 -26.05 33.64
CA ALA A 59 -25.76 -27.00 32.68
C ALA A 59 -26.41 -26.29 31.48
N GLU A 60 -27.19 -25.24 31.73
CA GLU A 60 -27.77 -24.39 30.67
C GLU A 60 -26.68 -23.68 29.86
N LEU A 61 -25.60 -23.23 30.51
CA LEU A 61 -24.44 -22.67 29.83
C LEU A 61 -23.75 -23.70 28.94
N ALA A 62 -23.63 -24.95 29.38
CA ALA A 62 -23.07 -26.04 28.59
C ALA A 62 -23.94 -26.35 27.36
N ASP A 63 -25.26 -26.38 27.51
CA ASP A 63 -26.21 -26.57 26.40
C ASP A 63 -26.20 -25.40 25.42
N TYR A 64 -26.08 -24.18 25.93
CA TYR A 64 -25.88 -23.00 25.09
C TYR A 64 -24.57 -23.12 24.30
N ARG A 65 -23.47 -23.50 24.95
CA ARG A 65 -22.17 -23.70 24.31
C ARG A 65 -22.23 -24.79 23.25
N LEU A 66 -22.87 -25.92 23.54
CA LEU A 66 -23.02 -27.03 22.59
C LEU A 66 -23.83 -26.63 21.36
N ARG A 67 -24.98 -25.96 21.54
CA ARG A 67 -25.82 -25.46 20.44
C ARG A 67 -25.06 -24.45 19.58
N LYS A 68 -24.36 -23.51 20.20
CA LYS A 68 -23.54 -22.53 19.47
C LYS A 68 -22.36 -23.16 18.76
N ARG A 69 -21.71 -24.15 19.35
CA ARG A 69 -20.63 -24.92 18.69
C ARG A 69 -21.14 -25.63 17.45
N TYR A 70 -22.32 -26.26 17.52
CA TYR A 70 -22.93 -26.90 16.36
C TYR A 70 -23.32 -25.88 15.26
N GLU A 71 -23.81 -24.70 15.65
CA GLU A 71 -24.08 -23.60 14.71
C GLU A 71 -22.81 -23.09 14.02
N TYR A 72 -21.71 -23.02 14.77
CA TYR A 72 -20.39 -22.65 14.26
C TYR A 72 -19.62 -23.84 13.67
N GLU A 73 -20.12 -25.07 13.70
CA GLU A 73 -19.43 -26.21 13.10
C GLU A 73 -19.28 -25.94 11.61
N VAL A 74 -18.04 -25.64 11.22
CA VAL A 74 -17.69 -25.09 9.91
C VAL A 74 -17.81 -26.13 8.78
N ARG A 75 -18.51 -27.26 9.01
CA ARG A 75 -18.73 -28.33 8.02
C ARG A 75 -19.35 -27.80 6.74
N ARG A 76 -20.31 -26.86 6.83
CA ARG A 76 -21.00 -26.28 5.65
C ARG A 76 -20.22 -25.14 4.97
N ALA A 77 -19.27 -24.51 5.66
CA ALA A 77 -18.60 -23.30 5.19
C ALA A 77 -17.08 -23.36 5.42
N ARG A 78 -16.45 -24.51 5.13
CA ARG A 78 -15.02 -24.79 5.40
C ARG A 78 -14.08 -23.73 4.85
N LEU A 79 -14.39 -23.14 3.70
CA LEU A 79 -13.56 -22.12 3.06
C LEU A 79 -13.85 -20.69 3.56
N ASN A 80 -14.93 -20.49 4.33
CA ASN A 80 -15.29 -19.17 4.81
C ASN A 80 -14.42 -18.75 6.00
N LYS A 81 -13.37 -18.00 5.69
CA LYS A 81 -12.41 -17.44 6.66
C LYS A 81 -13.09 -16.63 7.77
N SER A 82 -14.15 -15.88 7.43
CA SER A 82 -14.87 -15.07 8.43
C SER A 82 -15.61 -15.94 9.46
N ALA A 83 -16.05 -17.13 9.07
CA ALA A 83 -16.72 -18.07 9.97
C ALA A 83 -15.73 -18.63 11.00
N TRP A 84 -14.53 -19.03 10.56
CA TRP A 84 -13.44 -19.46 11.45
C TRP A 84 -13.07 -18.39 12.46
N VAL A 85 -12.90 -17.15 12.01
CA VAL A 85 -12.54 -16.02 12.88
C VAL A 85 -13.65 -15.72 13.90
N LYS A 86 -14.92 -15.74 13.48
CA LYS A 86 -16.07 -15.53 14.38
C LYS A 86 -16.14 -16.64 15.43
N TYR A 87 -15.93 -17.89 15.02
CA TYR A 87 -15.96 -19.03 15.93
C TYR A 87 -14.82 -18.97 16.95
N ALA A 88 -13.58 -18.69 16.51
CA ALA A 88 -12.44 -18.57 17.40
C ALA A 88 -12.61 -17.40 18.39
N LYS A 89 -13.15 -16.25 17.94
CA LYS A 89 -13.48 -15.12 18.82
C LYS A 89 -14.59 -15.45 19.83
N TRP A 90 -15.54 -16.30 19.45
CA TRP A 90 -16.59 -16.74 20.37
C TRP A 90 -16.06 -17.73 21.41
N GLU A 91 -15.22 -18.70 21.04
CA GLU A 91 -14.55 -19.58 22.03
C GLU A 91 -13.64 -18.77 22.96
N ALA A 92 -12.96 -17.73 22.44
CA ALA A 92 -12.19 -16.79 23.23
C ALA A 92 -13.04 -16.05 24.29
N SER A 93 -14.26 -15.63 23.93
CA SER A 93 -15.16 -14.94 24.87
C SER A 93 -15.67 -15.87 25.98
N GLN A 94 -15.71 -17.18 25.72
CA GLN A 94 -16.02 -18.21 26.72
C GLN A 94 -14.86 -18.55 27.65
N LYS A 95 -13.66 -17.97 27.43
CA LYS A 95 -12.40 -18.26 28.13
C LYS A 95 -11.87 -19.70 27.91
N ASP A 96 -12.40 -20.41 26.92
CA ASP A 96 -11.94 -21.76 26.54
C ASP A 96 -10.76 -21.64 25.54
N PHE A 97 -9.60 -21.17 26.01
CA PHE A 97 -8.46 -20.86 25.13
C PHE A 97 -7.90 -22.08 24.39
N ASN A 98 -7.88 -23.26 25.01
CA ASN A 98 -7.41 -24.50 24.37
C ASN A 98 -8.26 -24.88 23.16
N ARG A 99 -9.58 -24.66 23.24
CA ARG A 99 -10.48 -24.90 22.11
C ARG A 99 -10.31 -23.84 21.05
N ALA A 100 -10.19 -22.56 21.43
CA ALA A 100 -9.90 -21.49 20.49
C ALA A 100 -8.62 -21.76 19.68
N ARG A 101 -7.56 -22.27 20.31
CA ARG A 101 -6.33 -22.73 19.62
C ARG A 101 -6.62 -23.86 18.63
N SER A 102 -7.34 -24.89 19.04
CA SER A 102 -7.75 -25.98 18.13
C SER A 102 -8.58 -25.48 16.95
N VAL A 103 -9.39 -24.43 17.11
CA VAL A 103 -10.10 -23.78 16.00
C VAL A 103 -9.12 -23.07 15.06
N TRP A 104 -8.15 -22.33 15.59
CA TRP A 104 -7.12 -21.67 14.78
C TRP A 104 -6.23 -22.65 14.03
N GLU A 105 -5.72 -23.70 14.70
CA GLU A 105 -4.89 -24.73 14.06
C GLU A 105 -5.67 -25.42 12.92
N ARG A 106 -6.92 -25.83 13.16
CA ARG A 106 -7.75 -26.40 12.09
C ARG A 106 -8.02 -25.43 10.95
N ALA A 107 -8.10 -24.12 11.23
CA ALA A 107 -8.28 -23.13 10.18
C ALA A 107 -7.00 -22.96 9.34
N LEU A 108 -5.82 -23.06 9.96
CA LEU A 108 -4.53 -23.08 9.28
C LEU A 108 -4.32 -24.37 8.48
N ASP A 109 -4.81 -25.52 8.95
CA ASP A 109 -4.78 -26.77 8.19
C ASP A 109 -5.60 -26.69 6.89
N VAL A 110 -6.62 -25.82 6.85
CA VAL A 110 -7.41 -25.58 5.63
C VAL A 110 -6.68 -24.65 4.67
N ASP A 111 -6.15 -23.53 5.18
CA ASP A 111 -5.43 -22.53 4.37
C ASP A 111 -4.29 -21.95 5.20
N TYR A 112 -3.11 -22.55 5.06
CA TYR A 112 -1.90 -22.09 5.74
C TYR A 112 -1.24 -20.90 5.03
N GLY A 113 -1.56 -20.66 3.76
CA GLY A 113 -0.98 -19.58 2.95
C GLY A 113 -1.53 -18.20 3.28
N ASP A 114 -2.70 -18.14 3.92
CA ASP A 114 -3.30 -16.89 4.33
C ASP A 114 -2.61 -16.27 5.54
N HIS A 115 -1.72 -15.32 5.28
CA HIS A 115 -1.06 -14.50 6.30
C HIS A 115 -2.06 -13.81 7.25
N ALA A 116 -3.27 -13.47 6.81
CA ALA A 116 -4.26 -12.80 7.67
C ALA A 116 -4.77 -13.71 8.79
N MET A 117 -4.75 -15.04 8.59
CA MET A 117 -5.12 -16.00 9.63
C MET A 117 -4.03 -16.10 10.70
N TRP A 118 -2.76 -16.13 10.30
CA TRP A 118 -1.62 -16.07 11.21
C TRP A 118 -1.63 -14.80 12.07
N LEU A 119 -1.88 -13.64 11.45
CA LEU A 119 -1.98 -12.36 12.17
C LEU A 119 -3.07 -12.41 13.25
N LYS A 120 -4.27 -12.87 12.92
CA LYS A 120 -5.39 -12.92 13.87
C LYS A 120 -5.16 -13.94 14.99
N TYR A 121 -4.51 -15.07 14.69
CA TYR A 121 -4.19 -16.07 15.69
C TYR A 121 -3.13 -15.56 16.68
N ALA A 122 -2.06 -14.94 16.18
CA ALA A 122 -1.05 -14.34 17.03
C ALA A 122 -1.61 -13.16 17.84
N ASP A 123 -2.43 -12.30 17.24
CA ASP A 123 -3.15 -11.23 17.96
C ASP A 123 -4.04 -11.77 19.07
N PHE A 124 -4.66 -12.94 18.88
CA PHE A 124 -5.45 -13.61 19.90
C PHE A 124 -4.59 -14.07 21.09
N GLU A 125 -3.45 -14.70 20.85
CA GLU A 125 -2.54 -15.12 21.94
C GLU A 125 -1.96 -13.89 22.67
N MET A 126 -1.62 -12.81 21.95
CA MET A 126 -1.12 -11.56 22.54
C MET A 126 -2.16 -10.90 23.44
N LYS A 127 -3.43 -10.81 23.02
CA LYS A 127 -4.51 -10.20 23.84
C LYS A 127 -4.73 -10.94 25.15
N ASN A 128 -4.53 -12.25 25.15
CA ASN A 128 -4.69 -13.09 26.33
C ASN A 128 -3.39 -13.22 27.16
N LYS A 129 -2.34 -12.46 26.82
CA LYS A 129 -1.03 -12.43 27.50
C LYS A 129 -0.25 -13.75 27.44
N PHE A 130 -0.55 -14.63 26.49
CA PHE A 130 0.19 -15.87 26.28
C PHE A 130 1.41 -15.65 25.37
N VAL A 131 2.44 -15.00 25.90
CA VAL A 131 3.62 -14.54 25.13
C VAL A 131 4.37 -15.70 24.47
N ASN A 132 4.61 -16.80 25.18
CA ASN A 132 5.37 -17.94 24.65
C ASN A 132 4.63 -18.64 23.49
N HIS A 133 3.31 -18.77 23.60
CA HIS A 133 2.50 -19.30 22.51
C HIS A 133 2.49 -18.36 21.31
N ALA A 134 2.36 -17.05 21.53
CA ALA A 134 2.46 -16.06 20.46
C ALA A 134 3.83 -16.14 19.74
N ARG A 135 4.94 -16.27 20.48
CA ARG A 135 6.29 -16.49 19.90
C ARG A 135 6.36 -17.73 19.03
N ASN A 136 5.81 -18.85 19.48
CA ASN A 136 5.81 -20.09 18.71
C ASN A 136 4.98 -19.94 17.42
N VAL A 137 3.82 -19.29 17.50
CA VAL A 137 2.97 -19.01 16.34
C VAL A 137 3.69 -18.11 15.34
N TRP A 138 4.31 -17.01 15.78
CA TRP A 138 5.06 -16.12 14.92
C TRP A 138 6.27 -16.81 14.29
N ASN A 139 7.02 -17.58 15.07
CA ASN A 139 8.18 -18.30 14.57
C ASN A 139 7.78 -19.31 13.48
N ARG A 140 6.68 -20.04 13.69
CA ARG A 140 6.13 -20.97 12.70
C ARG A 140 5.60 -20.22 11.47
N ALA A 141 4.89 -19.11 11.64
CA ALA A 141 4.35 -18.29 10.55
C ALA A 141 5.48 -17.79 9.62
N VAL A 142 6.55 -17.27 10.21
CA VAL A 142 7.71 -16.74 9.51
C VAL A 142 8.52 -17.85 8.81
N THR A 143 8.61 -19.03 9.42
CA THR A 143 9.30 -20.19 8.83
C THR A 143 8.54 -20.72 7.61
N LEU A 144 7.21 -20.75 7.67
CA LEU A 144 6.36 -21.24 6.56
C LEU A 144 6.20 -20.20 5.45
N LEU A 145 6.11 -18.91 5.80
CA LEU A 145 5.85 -17.81 4.88
C LEU A 145 6.95 -16.73 4.97
N PRO A 146 8.20 -17.05 4.59
CA PRO A 146 9.33 -16.13 4.76
C PRO A 146 9.26 -14.90 3.85
N ARG A 147 8.52 -14.97 2.74
CA ARG A 147 8.37 -13.86 1.78
C ARG A 147 7.35 -12.80 2.20
N VAL A 148 6.56 -13.05 3.25
CA VAL A 148 5.52 -12.11 3.69
C VAL A 148 6.09 -11.17 4.76
N ASP A 149 6.54 -10.00 4.31
CA ASP A 149 7.16 -8.98 5.16
C ASP A 149 6.29 -8.59 6.38
N GLN A 150 4.97 -8.58 6.23
CA GLN A 150 4.04 -8.18 7.30
C GLN A 150 4.18 -9.07 8.56
N LEU A 151 4.46 -10.36 8.39
CA LEU A 151 4.65 -11.29 9.51
C LEU A 151 5.91 -10.94 10.30
N TRP A 152 7.00 -10.64 9.59
CA TRP A 152 8.26 -10.20 10.20
C TRP A 152 8.09 -8.91 10.98
N TYR A 153 7.48 -7.88 10.38
CA TYR A 153 7.24 -6.61 11.04
C TYR A 153 6.45 -6.77 12.34
N LYS A 154 5.38 -7.58 12.33
CA LYS A 154 4.54 -7.81 13.50
C LYS A 154 5.25 -8.62 14.59
N TYR A 155 6.06 -9.61 14.18
CA TYR A 155 6.85 -10.39 15.13
C TYR A 155 7.91 -9.54 15.84
N ILE A 156 8.66 -8.73 15.08
CA ILE A 156 9.65 -7.79 15.61
C ILE A 156 8.98 -6.78 16.55
N HIS A 157 7.85 -6.21 16.12
CA HIS A 157 7.11 -5.25 16.95
C HIS A 157 6.65 -5.87 18.28
N MET A 158 6.25 -7.13 18.29
CA MET A 158 5.92 -7.85 19.52
C MET A 158 7.15 -7.97 20.44
N GLU A 159 8.31 -8.40 19.95
CA GLU A 159 9.52 -8.49 20.78
C GLU A 159 9.99 -7.11 21.28
N GLU A 160 9.81 -6.06 20.48
CA GLU A 160 10.11 -4.67 20.88
C GLU A 160 9.19 -4.20 22.02
N ILE A 161 7.88 -4.49 21.95
CA ILE A 161 6.93 -4.20 23.05
C ILE A 161 7.29 -4.96 24.32
N LEU A 162 7.80 -6.18 24.20
CA LEU A 162 8.25 -6.99 25.32
C LEU A 162 9.61 -6.54 25.89
N GLY A 163 10.27 -5.57 25.26
CA GLY A 163 11.59 -5.06 25.65
C GLY A 163 12.75 -6.01 25.31
N ASN A 164 12.50 -7.06 24.53
CA ASN A 164 13.52 -8.04 24.15
C ASN A 164 14.28 -7.61 22.89
N VAL A 165 15.15 -6.61 23.05
CA VAL A 165 15.96 -6.04 21.96
C VAL A 165 16.86 -7.10 21.32
N GLY A 166 17.46 -7.98 22.14
CA GLY A 166 18.30 -9.08 21.64
C GLY A 166 17.54 -10.07 20.75
N GLY A 167 16.34 -10.48 21.17
CA GLY A 167 15.47 -11.33 20.36
C GLY A 167 15.02 -10.65 19.07
N ALA A 168 14.66 -9.37 19.13
CA ALA A 168 14.30 -8.59 17.94
C ALA A 168 15.45 -8.55 16.91
N ARG A 169 16.70 -8.38 17.36
CA ARG A 169 17.89 -8.44 16.50
C ARG A 169 18.08 -9.80 15.85
N GLN A 170 17.94 -10.89 16.60
CA GLN A 170 18.03 -12.24 16.03
C GLN A 170 16.99 -12.48 14.94
N ILE A 171 15.78 -11.95 15.13
CA ILE A 171 14.70 -12.04 14.14
C ILE A 171 15.06 -11.20 12.90
N PHE A 172 15.58 -10.00 13.07
CA PHE A 172 16.06 -9.18 11.96
C PHE A 172 17.17 -9.87 11.18
N GLU A 173 18.19 -10.43 11.84
CA GLU A 173 19.27 -11.16 11.19
C GLU A 173 18.75 -12.36 10.39
N ARG A 174 17.83 -13.12 10.97
CA ARG A 174 17.16 -14.22 10.26
C ARG A 174 16.30 -13.72 9.09
N TRP A 175 15.75 -12.52 9.18
CA TRP A 175 15.01 -11.95 8.05
C TRP A 175 15.95 -11.55 6.92
N MET A 176 17.09 -10.93 7.26
CA MET A 176 18.09 -10.49 6.28
C MET A 176 18.76 -11.64 5.54
N SER A 177 18.81 -12.84 6.11
CA SER A 177 19.31 -14.03 5.40
C SER A 177 18.43 -14.42 4.19
N TRP A 178 17.19 -13.94 4.12
CA TRP A 178 16.30 -14.16 2.97
C TRP A 178 16.40 -13.05 1.90
N GLU A 179 17.27 -12.08 2.11
CA GLU A 179 17.47 -10.90 1.26
C GLU A 179 16.14 -10.20 0.91
N PRO A 180 15.43 -9.66 1.92
CA PRO A 180 14.17 -8.99 1.70
C PRO A 180 14.37 -7.64 1.00
N GLY A 181 13.28 -7.04 0.51
CA GLY A 181 13.35 -5.76 -0.21
C GLY A 181 13.92 -4.63 0.65
N GLN A 182 14.38 -3.55 0.00
CA GLN A 182 15.01 -2.39 0.65
C GLN A 182 14.28 -1.85 1.89
N ARG A 183 12.94 -1.89 1.90
CA ARG A 183 12.11 -1.42 3.02
C ARG A 183 12.39 -2.18 4.33
N ALA A 184 12.65 -3.48 4.24
CA ALA A 184 12.98 -4.33 5.37
C ALA A 184 14.31 -3.91 6.01
N TRP A 185 15.35 -3.73 5.19
CA TRP A 185 16.66 -3.25 5.62
C TRP A 185 16.59 -1.87 6.28
N LEU A 186 15.85 -0.95 5.67
CA LEU A 186 15.62 0.37 6.25
C LEU A 186 14.88 0.31 7.59
N SER A 187 13.98 -0.65 7.77
CA SER A 187 13.32 -0.87 9.06
C SER A 187 14.31 -1.36 10.11
N TYR A 188 15.26 -2.21 9.74
CA TYR A 188 16.29 -2.69 10.67
C TYR A 188 17.25 -1.57 11.08
N ILE A 189 17.70 -0.76 10.12
CA ILE A 189 18.50 0.44 10.39
C ILE A 189 17.74 1.39 11.33
N LYS A 190 16.47 1.69 11.03
CA LYS A 190 15.64 2.53 11.91
C LYS A 190 15.46 1.94 13.30
N PHE A 191 15.52 0.62 13.46
CA PHE A 191 15.48 -0.05 14.74
C PHE A 191 16.76 0.20 15.53
N GLU A 192 17.96 -0.03 14.96
CA GLU A 192 19.22 0.25 15.67
C GLU A 192 19.38 1.75 15.98
N LEU A 193 18.90 2.64 15.11
CA LEU A 193 18.91 4.09 15.39
C LEU A 193 18.00 4.52 16.53
N ARG A 194 16.96 3.74 16.90
CA ARG A 194 16.16 4.02 18.11
C ARG A 194 16.92 3.71 19.39
N TYR A 195 17.91 2.82 19.33
CA TYR A 195 18.75 2.42 20.45
C TYR A 195 20.14 3.07 20.42
N ASP A 196 20.34 4.07 19.55
CA ASP A 196 21.60 4.82 19.38
C ASP A 196 22.82 3.97 18.97
N GLU A 197 22.57 2.82 18.34
CA GLU A 197 23.62 1.88 17.91
C GLU A 197 24.10 2.20 16.49
N ILE A 198 24.78 3.34 16.36
CA ILE A 198 25.19 3.91 15.06
C ILE A 198 26.15 2.98 14.31
N GLU A 199 27.12 2.38 15.00
CA GLU A 199 28.10 1.48 14.37
C GLU A 199 27.44 0.23 13.76
N ARG A 200 26.45 -0.34 14.44
CA ARG A 200 25.67 -1.47 13.90
C ARG A 200 24.82 -1.02 12.72
N ALA A 201 24.19 0.14 12.81
CA ALA A 201 23.44 0.70 11.69
C ALA A 201 24.34 0.86 10.45
N ARG A 202 25.60 1.33 10.61
CA ARG A 202 26.59 1.38 9.52
C ARG A 202 26.90 -0.01 8.95
N ALA A 203 27.18 -1.00 9.79
CA ALA A 203 27.44 -2.36 9.34
C ALA A 203 26.25 -2.95 8.54
N ILE A 204 25.01 -2.62 8.93
CA ILE A 204 23.81 -3.03 8.20
C ILE A 204 23.70 -2.29 6.86
N PHE A 205 24.06 -1.01 6.77
CA PHE A 205 24.10 -0.28 5.51
C PHE A 205 25.13 -0.85 4.53
N GLU A 206 26.33 -1.20 5.01
CA GLU A 206 27.35 -1.86 4.18
C GLU A 206 26.82 -3.19 3.61
N ARG A 207 26.12 -3.99 4.43
CA ARG A 207 25.45 -5.21 3.96
C ARG A 207 24.33 -4.93 2.97
N LEU A 208 23.50 -3.91 3.20
CA LEU A 208 22.41 -3.51 2.29
C LEU A 208 22.95 -3.17 0.90
N VAL A 209 24.05 -2.41 0.86
CA VAL A 209 24.68 -1.99 -0.38
C VAL A 209 25.26 -3.17 -1.17
N VAL A 210 25.81 -4.18 -0.48
CA VAL A 210 26.32 -5.40 -1.12
C VAL A 210 25.17 -6.29 -1.61
N CYS A 211 24.14 -6.51 -0.80
CA CYS A 211 22.98 -7.35 -1.17
C CYS A 211 22.12 -6.71 -2.28
N GLN A 212 21.99 -5.38 -2.27
CA GLN A 212 21.18 -4.65 -3.23
C GLN A 212 21.95 -3.44 -3.77
N PRO A 213 22.75 -3.63 -4.84
CA PRO A 213 23.45 -2.54 -5.51
C PRO A 213 22.44 -1.71 -6.29
N LYS A 214 21.74 -0.81 -5.61
CA LYS A 214 20.87 0.21 -6.21
C LYS A 214 21.37 1.58 -5.82
N VAL A 215 21.37 2.54 -6.73
CA VAL A 215 21.78 3.93 -6.42
C VAL A 215 20.98 4.50 -5.24
N SER A 216 19.68 4.18 -5.16
CA SER A 216 18.85 4.61 -4.05
C SER A 216 19.30 4.10 -2.66
N ALA A 217 20.01 2.96 -2.59
CA ALA A 217 20.57 2.44 -1.34
C ALA A 217 21.80 3.27 -0.92
N TRP A 218 22.69 3.56 -1.86
CA TRP A 218 23.88 4.38 -1.66
C TRP A 218 23.55 5.83 -1.27
N ILE A 219 22.59 6.47 -1.95
CA ILE A 219 22.13 7.81 -1.60
C ILE A 219 21.59 7.85 -0.16
N ARG A 220 20.87 6.79 0.28
CA ARG A 220 20.37 6.72 1.65
C ARG A 220 21.49 6.47 2.66
N PHE A 221 22.50 5.67 2.31
CA PHE A 221 23.67 5.44 3.15
C PHE A 221 24.48 6.73 3.34
N ALA A 222 24.72 7.47 2.27
CA ALA A 222 25.41 8.76 2.36
C ALA A 222 24.60 9.78 3.18
N LYS A 223 23.29 9.92 2.93
CA LYS A 223 22.40 10.78 3.75
C LYS A 223 22.41 10.40 5.24
N PHE A 224 22.60 9.12 5.56
CA PHE A 224 22.74 8.65 6.93
C PHE A 224 24.06 9.12 7.56
N GLU A 225 25.20 8.96 6.89
CA GLU A 225 26.49 9.43 7.42
C GLU A 225 26.53 10.97 7.58
N VAL A 226 25.91 11.71 6.66
CA VAL A 226 25.75 13.17 6.80
C VAL A 226 24.96 13.53 8.04
N LYS A 227 23.87 12.81 8.33
CA LYS A 227 23.06 13.06 9.52
C LYS A 227 23.83 12.80 10.83
N ASN A 228 24.79 11.88 10.80
CA ASN A 228 25.65 11.57 11.95
C ASN A 228 26.86 12.51 12.06
N GLY A 229 27.08 13.40 11.08
CA GLY A 229 28.21 14.34 11.07
C GLY A 229 29.50 13.80 10.43
N GLU A 230 29.50 12.59 9.89
CA GLU A 230 30.68 11.94 9.30
C GLU A 230 30.81 12.26 7.80
N ILE A 231 31.16 13.51 7.50
CA ILE A 231 31.23 14.04 6.12
C ILE A 231 32.26 13.28 5.27
N GLY A 232 33.42 12.94 5.84
CA GLY A 232 34.47 12.22 5.11
C GLY A 232 34.04 10.82 4.67
N ARG A 233 33.25 10.12 5.49
CA ARG A 233 32.70 8.81 5.13
C ARG A 233 31.57 8.93 4.12
N ALA A 234 30.72 9.94 4.24
CA ALA A 234 29.69 10.22 3.26
C ALA A 234 30.29 10.41 1.85
N ARG A 235 31.41 11.13 1.73
CA ARG A 235 32.18 11.25 0.47
C ARG A 235 32.64 9.91 -0.05
N GLY A 236 33.31 9.11 0.79
CA GLY A 236 33.75 7.78 0.39
C GLY A 236 32.60 6.86 -0.05
N CYS A 237 31.39 7.04 0.49
CA CYS A 237 30.20 6.32 0.01
C CYS A 237 29.79 6.73 -1.41
N TYR A 238 29.82 8.03 -1.72
CA TYR A 238 29.51 8.52 -3.06
C TYR A 238 30.59 8.12 -4.08
N GLU A 239 31.87 8.22 -3.73
CA GLU A 239 32.99 7.78 -4.58
C GLU A 239 32.87 6.28 -4.91
N ARG A 240 32.64 5.43 -3.89
CA ARG A 240 32.40 3.99 -4.09
C ARG A 240 31.16 3.72 -4.93
N ALA A 241 30.11 4.53 -4.80
CA ALA A 241 28.92 4.40 -5.62
C ALA A 241 29.22 4.75 -7.09
N ILE A 242 29.97 5.82 -7.35
CA ILE A 242 30.38 6.22 -8.71
C ILE A 242 31.19 5.10 -9.36
N ASP A 243 32.18 4.54 -8.66
CA ASP A 243 32.98 3.42 -9.17
C ASP A 243 32.12 2.18 -9.54
N LYS A 244 30.99 1.98 -8.85
CA LYS A 244 30.10 0.83 -9.06
C LYS A 244 29.07 1.04 -10.16
N PHE A 245 28.52 2.25 -10.29
CA PHE A 245 27.48 2.57 -11.29
C PHE A 245 28.00 3.38 -12.48
N ALA A 246 29.31 3.49 -12.65
CA ALA A 246 29.91 4.17 -13.81
C ALA A 246 29.43 3.64 -15.17
N ALA A 247 28.87 2.42 -15.22
CA ALA A 247 28.34 1.79 -16.43
C ALA A 247 26.81 1.96 -16.62
N ASP A 248 26.05 2.33 -15.58
CA ASP A 248 24.58 2.40 -15.63
C ASP A 248 24.13 3.87 -15.78
N GLU A 249 23.89 4.30 -17.03
CA GLU A 249 23.70 5.72 -17.41
C GLU A 249 22.49 6.40 -16.74
N GLU A 250 21.34 5.75 -16.63
CA GLU A 250 20.13 6.34 -16.01
C GLU A 250 20.23 6.46 -14.49
N GLU A 251 20.75 5.45 -13.80
CA GLU A 251 20.88 5.52 -12.34
C GLU A 251 22.01 6.48 -11.92
N ALA A 252 23.01 6.67 -12.78
CA ALA A 252 24.13 7.59 -12.55
C ALA A 252 23.69 9.06 -12.45
N GLU A 253 22.70 9.52 -13.24
CA GLU A 253 22.21 10.91 -13.15
C GLU A 253 21.73 11.23 -11.73
N THR A 254 20.90 10.35 -11.16
CA THR A 254 20.36 10.54 -9.81
C THR A 254 21.44 10.52 -8.73
N LEU A 255 22.52 9.75 -8.95
CA LEU A 255 23.67 9.71 -8.07
C LEU A 255 24.46 11.03 -8.12
N PHE A 256 24.76 11.53 -9.32
CA PHE A 256 25.52 12.77 -9.50
C PHE A 256 24.79 13.99 -8.94
N VAL A 257 23.48 14.13 -9.20
CA VAL A 257 22.68 15.21 -8.60
C VAL A 257 22.72 15.13 -7.08
N ALA A 258 22.54 13.94 -6.51
CA ALA A 258 22.58 13.75 -5.06
C ALA A 258 23.97 14.02 -4.46
N PHE A 259 25.06 13.77 -5.20
CA PHE A 259 26.43 14.03 -4.76
C PHE A 259 26.75 15.52 -4.82
N ALA A 260 26.32 16.21 -5.88
CA ALA A 260 26.50 17.66 -6.02
C ALA A 260 25.69 18.44 -4.97
N GLU A 261 24.44 18.05 -4.68
CA GLU A 261 23.66 18.62 -3.57
C GLU A 261 24.33 18.40 -2.20
N PHE A 262 25.07 17.29 -2.04
CA PHE A 262 25.80 17.00 -0.82
C PHE A 262 27.04 17.89 -0.66
N GLU A 263 27.84 18.07 -1.71
CA GLU A 263 29.00 18.98 -1.66
C GLU A 263 28.57 20.45 -1.53
N GLU A 264 27.41 20.82 -2.11
CA GLU A 264 26.79 22.14 -1.89
C GLU A 264 26.49 22.35 -0.39
N LYS A 265 25.93 21.36 0.30
CA LYS A 265 25.68 21.42 1.75
C LYS A 265 26.96 21.48 2.56
N CYS A 266 28.04 20.87 2.07
CA CYS A 266 29.37 20.94 2.68
C CYS A 266 30.11 22.25 2.39
N ARG A 267 29.51 23.17 1.60
CA ARG A 267 30.09 24.45 1.14
C ARG A 267 31.33 24.31 0.24
N GLU A 268 31.48 23.16 -0.42
CA GLU A 268 32.58 22.88 -1.34
C GLU A 268 32.08 23.08 -2.78
N THR A 269 31.79 24.34 -3.13
CA THR A 269 31.16 24.72 -4.40
C THR A 269 32.02 24.37 -5.61
N GLU A 270 33.35 24.46 -5.50
CA GLU A 270 34.27 24.09 -6.57
C GLU A 270 34.20 22.60 -6.91
N ARG A 271 34.15 21.73 -5.89
CA ARG A 271 33.98 20.28 -6.10
C ARG A 271 32.63 19.96 -6.70
N ALA A 272 31.56 20.61 -6.22
CA ALA A 272 30.23 20.46 -6.80
C ALA A 272 30.21 20.81 -8.30
N ARG A 273 30.91 21.87 -8.72
CA ARG A 273 31.08 22.21 -10.16
C ARG A 273 31.79 21.12 -10.95
N CYS A 274 32.89 20.59 -10.42
CA CYS A 274 33.62 19.51 -11.07
C CYS A 274 32.74 18.27 -11.26
N ILE A 275 31.93 17.92 -10.25
CA ILE A 275 30.99 16.78 -10.31
C ILE A 275 29.93 17.01 -11.40
N TYR A 276 29.36 18.21 -11.49
CA TYR A 276 28.38 18.51 -12.55
C TYR A 276 28.99 18.45 -13.94
N LYS A 277 30.20 18.98 -14.15
CA LYS A 277 30.91 18.88 -15.44
C LYS A 277 31.17 17.43 -15.81
N PHE A 278 31.70 16.64 -14.85
CA PHE A 278 31.93 15.22 -15.04
C PHE A 278 30.64 14.45 -15.37
N ALA A 279 29.53 14.76 -14.69
CA ALA A 279 28.25 14.12 -14.97
C ALA A 279 27.71 14.44 -16.39
N LEU A 280 27.93 15.67 -16.88
CA LEU A 280 27.54 16.08 -18.24
C LEU A 280 28.41 15.45 -19.33
N ASP A 281 29.67 15.15 -19.04
CA ASP A 281 30.59 14.48 -19.98
C ASP A 281 30.28 12.98 -20.12
N HIS A 282 29.75 12.35 -19.07
CA HIS A 282 29.48 10.91 -19.02
C HIS A 282 28.04 10.51 -19.39
N ILE A 283 27.06 11.42 -19.31
CA ILE A 283 25.65 11.13 -19.63
C ILE A 283 25.33 11.62 -21.05
N PRO A 284 24.73 10.78 -21.92
CA PRO A 284 24.30 11.21 -23.24
C PRO A 284 23.34 12.39 -23.17
N ARG A 285 23.60 13.37 -24.03
CA ARG A 285 22.92 14.67 -24.09
C ARG A 285 21.39 14.55 -23.98
N GLY A 286 20.77 13.55 -24.62
CA GLY A 286 19.31 13.39 -24.61
C GLY A 286 18.61 13.12 -23.28
N GLN A 287 19.32 12.63 -22.26
CA GLN A 287 18.76 12.37 -20.93
C GLN A 287 19.19 13.42 -19.90
N ALA A 288 20.15 14.29 -20.25
CA ALA A 288 20.77 15.24 -19.34
C ALA A 288 19.94 16.52 -19.08
N GLU A 289 18.72 16.67 -19.62
CA GLU A 289 17.95 17.91 -19.48
C GLU A 289 17.69 18.27 -18.00
N HIS A 290 17.38 17.27 -17.18
CA HIS A 290 17.17 17.45 -15.75
C HIS A 290 18.48 17.82 -15.03
N LEU A 291 19.59 17.13 -15.33
CA LEU A 291 20.93 17.47 -14.83
C LEU A 291 21.37 18.89 -15.23
N TYR A 292 21.16 19.31 -16.47
CA TYR A 292 21.45 20.67 -16.95
C TYR A 292 20.63 21.71 -16.19
N ARG A 293 19.34 21.46 -15.95
CA ARG A 293 18.47 22.35 -15.17
C ARG A 293 18.99 22.51 -13.74
N MET A 294 19.44 21.42 -13.12
CA MET A 294 20.04 21.43 -11.78
C MET A 294 21.39 22.16 -11.76
N PHE A 295 22.24 21.97 -12.78
CA PHE A 295 23.52 22.67 -12.91
C PHE A 295 23.34 24.19 -13.10
N VAL A 296 22.41 24.62 -13.96
CA VAL A 296 22.08 26.05 -14.11
C VAL A 296 21.51 26.62 -12.80
N GLY A 297 20.68 25.86 -12.09
CA GLY A 297 20.18 26.25 -10.76
C GLY A 297 21.28 26.36 -9.70
N PHE A 298 22.33 25.54 -9.82
CA PHE A 298 23.52 25.61 -8.98
C PHE A 298 24.37 26.86 -9.30
N GLU A 299 24.70 27.12 -10.57
CA GLU A 299 25.47 28.31 -10.97
C GLU A 299 24.70 29.61 -10.69
N LYS A 300 23.37 29.62 -10.72
CA LYS A 300 22.59 30.79 -10.28
C LYS A 300 22.74 31.10 -8.79
N ARG A 301 22.99 30.10 -7.95
CA ARG A 301 23.09 30.26 -6.49
C ARG A 301 24.52 30.56 -6.05
N HIS A 302 25.51 29.96 -6.71
CA HIS A 302 26.91 29.99 -6.29
C HIS A 302 27.88 30.50 -7.36
N GLY A 303 27.40 30.81 -8.56
CA GLY A 303 28.16 31.22 -9.74
C GLY A 303 28.54 32.69 -9.82
N ASP A 304 29.66 32.93 -10.50
CA ASP A 304 30.05 34.24 -11.01
C ASP A 304 29.34 34.51 -12.35
N ARG A 305 29.22 35.79 -12.73
CA ARG A 305 28.47 36.23 -13.94
C ARG A 305 28.89 35.48 -15.22
N GLU A 306 30.18 35.20 -15.39
CA GLU A 306 30.72 34.47 -16.53
C GLU A 306 30.34 32.98 -16.51
N GLY A 307 30.37 32.32 -15.34
CA GLY A 307 29.95 30.92 -15.21
C GLY A 307 28.45 30.72 -15.47
N ILE A 308 27.63 31.72 -15.15
CA ILE A 308 26.19 31.73 -15.45
C ILE A 308 25.96 31.88 -16.96
N GLU A 309 26.69 32.76 -17.64
CA GLU A 309 26.59 32.98 -19.08
C GLU A 309 27.01 31.71 -19.86
N ASP A 310 28.11 31.06 -19.48
CA ASP A 310 28.57 29.81 -20.10
C ASP A 310 27.59 28.64 -19.91
N ALA A 311 27.02 28.49 -18.71
CA ALA A 311 26.02 27.45 -18.44
C ALA A 311 24.71 27.68 -19.22
N ILE A 312 24.34 28.94 -19.47
CA ILE A 312 23.15 29.29 -20.27
C ILE A 312 23.41 29.04 -21.75
N VAL A 313 24.58 29.41 -22.28
CA VAL A 313 24.98 29.16 -23.68
C VAL A 313 25.04 27.66 -23.99
N GLY A 314 25.49 26.85 -23.03
CA GLY A 314 25.41 25.38 -23.11
C GLY A 314 23.98 24.83 -23.25
N ARG A 315 22.99 25.49 -22.66
CA ARG A 315 21.57 25.10 -22.76
C ARG A 315 20.96 25.49 -24.11
N THR A 316 21.32 26.65 -24.65
CA THR A 316 20.83 27.10 -25.96
C THR A 316 21.42 26.27 -27.09
N THR A 317 22.72 25.99 -27.06
CA THR A 317 23.38 25.09 -28.02
C THR A 317 22.75 23.69 -28.02
N PHE A 318 22.41 23.15 -26.85
CA PHE A 318 21.67 21.90 -26.69
C PHE A 318 20.30 21.89 -27.39
N GLN A 319 19.54 22.98 -27.24
CA GLN A 319 18.19 23.10 -27.81
C GLN A 319 18.23 23.22 -29.35
N TYR A 320 19.22 23.93 -29.89
CA TYR A 320 19.40 24.06 -31.34
C TYR A 320 19.91 22.77 -32.00
N GLU A 321 20.84 22.03 -31.37
CA GLU A 321 21.31 20.75 -31.91
C GLU A 321 20.19 19.70 -32.00
N TYR A 322 19.31 19.62 -30.99
CA TYR A 322 18.16 18.68 -30.98
C TYR A 322 17.13 18.98 -32.08
N GLU A 323 16.82 20.27 -32.29
CA GLU A 323 15.93 20.71 -33.36
C GLU A 323 16.53 20.43 -34.75
N GLU A 324 17.86 20.51 -34.90
CA GLU A 324 18.55 20.17 -36.14
C GLU A 324 18.56 18.65 -36.43
N VAL A 325 18.80 17.77 -35.43
CA VAL A 325 18.71 16.31 -35.67
C VAL A 325 17.28 15.85 -35.96
N ASP A 326 16.26 16.40 -35.29
CA ASP A 326 14.86 16.09 -35.62
C ASP A 326 14.47 16.60 -37.00
N ALA A 327 14.93 17.81 -37.38
CA ALA A 327 14.76 18.33 -38.72
C ALA A 327 15.46 17.45 -39.78
N VAL A 328 16.68 16.96 -39.50
CA VAL A 328 17.42 16.06 -40.40
C VAL A 328 16.78 14.67 -40.48
N ILE A 329 16.25 14.11 -39.39
CA ILE A 329 15.52 12.84 -39.38
C ILE A 329 14.22 12.95 -40.18
N ILE A 330 13.48 14.05 -40.04
CA ILE A 330 12.31 14.36 -40.87
C ILE A 330 12.72 14.48 -42.35
N PHE A 331 13.84 15.16 -42.65
CA PHE A 331 14.32 15.37 -44.01
C PHE A 331 14.86 14.08 -44.67
N VAL A 332 15.51 13.20 -43.92
CA VAL A 332 16.03 11.90 -44.38
C VAL A 332 14.89 10.87 -44.49
N GLY A 333 13.92 10.89 -43.56
CA GLY A 333 12.69 10.09 -43.64
C GLY A 333 11.84 10.44 -44.87
N ALA A 334 11.73 11.73 -45.20
CA ALA A 334 11.06 12.21 -46.41
C ALA A 334 11.79 11.82 -47.71
N ARG A 335 13.09 11.51 -47.66
CA ARG A 335 13.88 11.06 -48.83
C ARG A 335 13.73 9.56 -49.11
N ARG A 336 13.39 8.75 -48.11
CA ARG A 336 13.16 7.29 -48.25
C ARG A 336 11.73 6.91 -48.62
N GLY A 337 10.74 7.72 -48.25
CA GLY A 337 9.37 7.57 -48.71
C GLY A 337 9.08 8.61 -49.78
N GLY A 338 9.16 8.25 -51.07
CA GLY A 338 8.94 9.15 -52.20
C GLY A 338 7.54 9.77 -52.26
N LYS A 339 7.29 10.77 -51.42
CA LYS A 339 6.14 11.67 -51.46
C LYS A 339 6.63 13.08 -51.17
N SER A 340 6.46 13.97 -52.14
CA SER A 340 6.61 15.41 -51.98
C SER A 340 5.55 15.90 -50.98
N VAL A 341 5.96 16.26 -49.77
CA VAL A 341 5.07 16.91 -48.80
C VAL A 341 5.18 18.42 -49.02
N SER A 342 4.07 19.06 -49.37
CA SER A 342 3.97 20.52 -49.50
C SER A 342 3.84 21.16 -48.11
N LYS A 343 4.24 22.43 -48.02
CA LYS A 343 4.34 23.24 -46.78
C LYS A 343 3.03 23.47 -46.03
N ALA A 344 1.93 22.82 -46.44
CA ALA A 344 0.57 23.04 -45.93
C ALA A 344 0.07 21.96 -44.94
N ASP A 345 0.80 20.86 -44.74
CA ASP A 345 0.34 19.76 -43.87
C ASP A 345 0.93 19.79 -42.45
N PHE A 346 1.68 20.85 -42.08
CA PHE A 346 2.10 21.07 -40.69
C PHE A 346 0.95 21.68 -39.87
N ASN A 347 -0.04 20.85 -39.56
CA ASN A 347 -0.97 21.12 -38.47
C ASN A 347 -1.04 19.89 -37.55
N PHE A 348 0.08 19.63 -36.85
CA PHE A 348 0.08 18.71 -35.71
C PHE A 348 0.06 19.54 -34.43
N GLY A 349 -1.14 19.71 -33.88
CA GLY A 349 -1.34 20.29 -32.56
C GLY A 349 -0.77 19.37 -31.49
N PHE A 350 0.28 19.83 -30.82
CA PHE A 350 0.69 19.30 -29.53
C PHE A 350 -0.09 20.03 -28.44
N TRP A 351 -1.03 19.31 -27.82
CA TRP A 351 -1.70 19.72 -26.60
C TRP A 351 -0.68 19.75 -25.45
N TYR A 352 -0.20 20.94 -25.08
CA TYR A 352 0.24 21.24 -23.72
C TYR A 352 -0.84 22.13 -23.10
N GLY A 353 -1.60 21.56 -22.17
CA GLY A 353 -2.61 22.29 -21.41
C GLY A 353 -1.95 23.08 -20.29
N ASP A 354 -2.11 24.39 -20.32
CA ASP A 354 -1.84 25.27 -19.19
C ASP A 354 -2.86 25.05 -18.06
N PRO A 355 -2.44 25.03 -16.78
CA PRO A 355 -3.31 24.78 -15.64
C PRO A 355 -3.84 26.09 -15.06
N GLU A 356 -4.75 26.80 -15.75
CA GLU A 356 -5.39 27.98 -15.16
C GLU A 356 -6.73 28.38 -15.82
N ALA A 357 -7.73 27.51 -15.77
CA ALA A 357 -9.13 27.88 -16.05
C ALA A 357 -10.13 26.88 -15.46
N ALA A 358 -10.30 26.88 -14.13
CA ALA A 358 -11.40 26.19 -13.46
C ALA A 358 -12.34 27.20 -12.80
N ILE A 359 -13.19 27.87 -13.59
CA ILE A 359 -14.42 28.52 -13.10
C ILE A 359 -15.57 28.32 -14.10
N SER A 360 -16.62 27.66 -13.59
CA SER A 360 -18.02 27.59 -14.03
C SER A 360 -18.48 26.42 -14.93
N SER A 361 -19.48 25.69 -14.39
CA SER A 361 -20.39 24.69 -14.98
C SER A 361 -19.72 23.44 -15.59
N TRP A 362 -19.85 22.23 -15.05
CA TRP A 362 -21.06 21.53 -14.60
C TRP A 362 -20.79 20.59 -13.43
#